data_AF-A0AAD9NTR9-F1
#
_entry.id   AF-A0AAD9NTR9-F1
#
_cell.length_a   1.000
_cell.length_b   1.000
_cell.length_c   1.000
_cell.angle_alpha   90.00
_cell.angle_beta   90.00
_cell.angle_gamma   90.00
#
_symmetry.space_group_name_H-M   'P 1'
#
loop_
_entity.id
_entity.type
_entity.pdbx_description
1 polymer ?
#
loop_
_entity_poly.entity_id
_entity_poly.type
_entity_poly.pdbx_seq_one_letter_code
_entity_poly.pdbx_strand_id
1 'polypeptide(L)'
;MSHLPVGDSQVGEVNDLATLAKLDETILLNEVKVRYENDRIYTYVGDILVSVNPFRDLGIYGKDYSEMYRGVKKREEKPPHIFAMADRLYQDMLGLRGTDAKNQCVLISGESGAGKTECTKLIIKQLIDLCQGNSQLQQQILQVNPLLEAFGNAQTLMNDNSSRFGKYIQLKFIGGREYLLEKSRMVRQSEGEANFHIFYYMFAGLSADEQSRYKLQDADSYKYFSDGASCIQTDGKLLKERYEELVNAIDMVGFTDKEQEDMFAILAATLTVGNIDVKADDIGVADLLGLDKLEMHSCLSCSITFTKGEEIRRNYTLAQSEEARDAVAKALYGRLFSWIVNRVNTLLVPRESFDPDKVQEIGILDIFGFEHFELNSFEQACINLANEQLQFFFNKHIFMLEQEEYQGEGIDWKEIKFVDNKSLLDLFLGRPIGILALLDEESFFPKATDQTYVAKMNQKFGKNSNYIRSTQGDAKSFTIAHYAGHVTCDSMELCQVTYDSTGWLEKNRDTLPPGKISRTGTLALNHKTTKKSRLNQPRKAAEETKQRKL
;
A
#
# COMPACT_ATOMS: atom_id res chain seq x y z
N MET A 1 -10.70 37.70 -18.82
CA MET A 1 -12.05 38.25 -18.53
C MET A 1 -12.39 37.84 -17.11
N SER A 2 -12.70 38.82 -16.26
CA SER A 2 -13.06 38.65 -14.85
C SER A 2 -14.22 37.68 -14.68
N HIS A 3 -14.01 36.56 -13.99
CA HIS A 3 -15.07 35.66 -13.56
C HIS A 3 -15.90 36.36 -12.49
N LEU A 4 -17.12 36.79 -12.85
CA LEU A 4 -18.12 37.19 -11.88
C LEU A 4 -18.54 35.95 -11.07
N PRO A 5 -18.72 36.04 -9.74
CA PRO A 5 -19.27 34.94 -8.96
C PRO A 5 -20.65 34.57 -9.51
N VAL A 6 -20.90 33.27 -9.70
CA VAL A 6 -22.19 32.76 -10.15
C VAL A 6 -23.19 33.00 -9.03
N GLY A 7 -24.02 34.03 -9.18
CA GLY A 7 -25.15 34.29 -8.28
C GLY A 7 -26.27 33.26 -8.50
N ASP A 8 -26.82 32.75 -7.40
CA ASP A 8 -28.02 31.92 -7.29
C ASP A 8 -28.07 30.65 -8.17
N SER A 9 -26.98 29.89 -8.23
CA SER A 9 -27.08 28.47 -8.62
C SER A 9 -27.86 27.69 -7.57
N GLN A 10 -28.80 26.85 -7.99
CA GLN A 10 -29.50 25.94 -7.09
C GLN A 10 -28.49 25.06 -6.35
N VAL A 11 -28.70 24.88 -5.03
CA VAL A 11 -27.83 24.05 -4.20
C VAL A 11 -27.70 22.66 -4.82
N GLY A 12 -26.47 22.20 -4.98
CA GLY A 12 -26.12 20.91 -5.57
C GLY A 12 -25.83 20.93 -7.07
N GLU A 13 -26.04 22.07 -7.76
CA GLU A 13 -25.75 22.21 -9.19
C GLU A 13 -24.34 22.75 -9.48
N VAL A 14 -23.65 23.27 -8.45
CA VAL A 14 -22.31 23.81 -8.60
C VAL A 14 -21.30 22.68 -8.80
N ASN A 15 -20.59 22.71 -9.93
CA ASN A 15 -19.58 21.73 -10.27
C ASN A 15 -18.22 22.03 -9.64
N ASP A 16 -17.90 23.31 -9.41
CA ASP A 16 -16.66 23.77 -8.79
C ASP A 16 -16.95 24.71 -7.63
N LEU A 17 -16.71 24.23 -6.41
CA LEU A 17 -17.02 24.97 -5.18
C LEU A 17 -16.17 26.24 -5.04
N ALA A 18 -15.02 26.33 -5.73
CA ALA A 18 -14.20 27.55 -5.72
C ALA A 18 -14.88 28.73 -6.43
N THR A 19 -15.97 28.50 -7.17
CA THR A 19 -16.74 29.55 -7.86
C THR A 19 -17.83 30.17 -6.99
N LEU A 20 -18.09 29.62 -5.79
CA LEU A 20 -19.09 30.11 -4.86
C LEU A 20 -18.70 31.50 -4.31
N ALA A 21 -19.70 32.36 -4.16
CA ALA A 21 -19.50 33.69 -3.58
C ALA A 21 -19.14 33.65 -2.08
N LYS A 22 -19.56 32.60 -1.37
CA LYS A 22 -19.29 32.39 0.06
C LYS A 22 -18.74 30.99 0.28
N LEU A 23 -17.51 30.92 0.81
CA LEU A 23 -16.83 29.69 1.17
C LEU A 23 -16.95 29.49 2.69
N ASP A 24 -18.12 29.03 3.13
CA ASP A 24 -18.40 28.68 4.52
C ASP A 24 -18.55 27.16 4.64
N GLU A 25 -18.09 26.58 5.74
CA GLU A 25 -18.13 25.12 5.97
C GLU A 25 -19.55 24.55 5.81
N THR A 26 -20.56 25.24 6.34
CA THR A 26 -21.97 24.81 6.27
C THR A 26 -22.46 24.83 4.82
N ILE A 27 -22.09 25.85 4.06
CA ILE A 27 -22.47 26.00 2.65
C ILE A 27 -21.81 24.90 1.82
N LEU A 28 -20.50 24.71 1.98
CA LEU A 28 -19.73 23.70 1.26
C LEU A 28 -20.25 22.28 1.56
N LEU A 29 -20.50 21.97 2.84
CA LEU A 29 -21.05 20.68 3.24
C LEU A 29 -22.45 20.46 2.64
N ASN A 30 -23.29 21.49 2.63
CA ASN A 30 -24.63 21.39 2.06
C ASN A 30 -24.61 21.16 0.54
N GLU A 31 -23.72 21.83 -0.19
CA GLU A 31 -23.51 21.60 -1.63
C GLU A 31 -23.08 20.16 -1.92
N VAL A 32 -22.06 19.67 -1.22
CA VAL A 32 -21.57 18.28 -1.39
C VAL A 32 -22.65 17.27 -1.02
N LYS A 33 -23.40 17.52 0.06
CA LYS A 33 -24.50 16.66 0.50
C LYS A 33 -25.59 16.55 -0.55
N VAL A 34 -26.10 17.67 -1.07
CA VAL A 34 -27.16 17.65 -2.08
C VAL A 34 -26.67 17.01 -3.39
N ARG A 35 -25.39 17.22 -3.77
CA ARG A 35 -24.79 16.50 -4.91
C ARG A 35 -24.78 14.99 -4.69
N TYR A 36 -24.35 14.55 -3.52
CA TYR A 36 -24.30 13.14 -3.15
C TYR A 36 -25.69 12.50 -3.15
N GLU A 37 -26.71 13.18 -2.61
CA GLU A 37 -28.11 12.72 -2.64
C GLU A 37 -28.67 12.56 -4.06
N ASN A 38 -28.09 13.27 -5.04
CA ASN A 38 -28.43 13.18 -6.46
C ASN A 38 -27.44 12.32 -7.26
N ASP A 39 -26.70 11.41 -6.62
CA ASP A 39 -25.73 10.49 -7.24
C ASP A 39 -24.55 11.18 -7.96
N ARG A 40 -24.25 12.42 -7.59
CA ARG A 40 -23.10 13.19 -8.10
C ARG A 40 -21.97 13.18 -7.07
N ILE A 41 -21.20 12.10 -7.06
CA ILE A 41 -20.15 11.88 -6.05
C ILE A 41 -18.88 12.71 -6.23
N TYR A 42 -18.67 13.26 -7.43
CA TYR A 42 -17.48 14.02 -7.80
C TYR A 42 -17.78 15.51 -7.80
N THR A 43 -16.93 16.31 -7.16
CA THR A 43 -17.07 17.77 -7.08
C THR A 43 -15.70 18.43 -7.15
N TYR A 44 -15.57 19.49 -7.94
CA TYR A 44 -14.31 20.23 -8.03
C TYR A 44 -14.16 21.27 -6.93
N VAL A 45 -12.91 21.53 -6.55
CA VAL A 45 -12.51 22.64 -5.67
C VAL A 45 -11.20 23.20 -6.21
N GLY A 46 -11.26 24.18 -7.12
CA GLY A 46 -10.06 24.62 -7.82
C GLY A 46 -9.39 23.43 -8.50
N ASP A 47 -8.08 23.20 -8.38
CA ASP A 47 -7.45 22.02 -9.00
C ASP A 47 -7.70 20.68 -8.31
N ILE A 48 -8.42 20.67 -7.19
CA ILE A 48 -8.73 19.47 -6.40
C ILE A 48 -10.03 18.83 -6.90
N LEU A 49 -10.09 17.49 -6.86
CA LEU A 49 -11.30 16.71 -7.07
C LEU A 49 -11.69 16.02 -5.76
N VAL A 50 -12.83 16.42 -5.20
CA VAL A 50 -13.46 15.76 -4.05
C VAL A 50 -14.30 14.60 -4.56
N SER A 51 -14.13 13.42 -3.96
CA SER A 51 -14.85 12.20 -4.27
C SER A 51 -15.47 11.64 -2.99
N VAL A 52 -16.79 11.45 -2.97
CA VAL A 52 -17.50 10.86 -1.82
C VAL A 52 -17.93 9.44 -2.19
N ASN A 53 -17.44 8.43 -1.45
CA ASN A 53 -17.70 7.03 -1.77
C ASN A 53 -19.22 6.69 -1.68
N PRO A 54 -19.87 6.25 -2.77
CA PRO A 54 -21.30 5.93 -2.76
C PRO A 54 -21.64 4.56 -2.16
N PHE A 55 -20.65 3.70 -1.88
CA PHE A 55 -20.84 2.30 -1.47
C PHE A 55 -21.72 1.46 -2.42
N ARG A 56 -21.88 1.91 -3.67
CA ARG A 56 -22.61 1.22 -4.73
C ARG A 56 -22.04 1.58 -6.09
N ASP A 57 -22.27 0.72 -7.08
CA ASP A 57 -21.95 1.05 -8.47
C ASP A 57 -23.01 2.01 -9.05
N LEU A 58 -22.55 3.11 -9.63
CA LEU A 58 -23.39 4.11 -10.29
C LEU A 58 -23.42 3.96 -11.82
N GLY A 59 -22.62 3.04 -12.39
CA GLY A 59 -22.55 2.81 -13.84
C GLY A 59 -21.84 3.91 -14.64
N ILE A 60 -21.13 4.83 -13.96
CA ILE A 60 -20.49 6.01 -14.57
C ILE A 60 -19.06 5.77 -15.08
N TYR A 61 -18.61 4.51 -15.09
CA TYR A 61 -17.23 4.11 -15.46
C TYR A 61 -17.16 3.29 -16.74
N GLY A 62 -18.24 3.31 -17.54
CA GLY A 62 -18.33 2.64 -18.82
C GLY A 62 -17.51 3.32 -19.93
N LYS A 63 -17.42 2.66 -21.09
CA LYS A 63 -16.67 3.15 -22.25
C LYS A 63 -17.21 4.49 -22.77
N ASP A 64 -18.53 4.67 -22.74
CA ASP A 64 -19.19 5.92 -23.17
C ASP A 64 -18.70 7.12 -22.35
N TYR A 65 -18.51 6.93 -21.04
CA TYR A 65 -17.95 7.96 -20.15
C TYR A 65 -16.47 8.21 -20.44
N SER A 66 -15.69 7.14 -20.68
CA SER A 66 -14.28 7.27 -21.08
C SER A 66 -14.12 8.12 -22.35
N GLU A 67 -14.94 7.86 -23.37
CA GLU A 67 -14.94 8.60 -24.63
C GLU A 67 -15.44 10.05 -24.45
N MET A 68 -16.43 10.27 -23.57
CA MET A 68 -16.97 11.59 -23.28
C MET A 68 -15.93 12.58 -22.73
N TYR A 69 -14.97 12.09 -21.95
CA TYR A 69 -13.93 12.92 -21.31
C TYR A 69 -12.64 13.03 -22.13
N ARG A 70 -12.54 12.36 -23.27
CA ARG A 70 -11.31 12.31 -24.07
C ARG A 70 -11.05 13.63 -24.80
N GLY A 71 -9.87 14.21 -24.56
CA GLY A 71 -9.40 15.40 -25.27
C GLY A 71 -10.20 16.67 -24.95
N VAL A 72 -10.86 16.71 -23.80
CA VAL A 72 -11.64 17.87 -23.37
C VAL A 72 -10.68 19.01 -23.02
N LYS A 73 -10.84 20.17 -23.68
CA LYS A 73 -9.91 21.30 -23.52
C LYS A 73 -10.29 22.21 -22.35
N LYS A 74 -11.59 22.43 -22.17
CA LYS A 74 -12.14 23.29 -21.13
C LYS A 74 -12.84 22.44 -20.09
N ARG A 75 -12.49 22.67 -18.83
CA ARG A 75 -12.99 21.90 -17.70
C ARG A 75 -14.51 21.99 -17.56
N GLU A 76 -15.08 23.15 -17.90
CA GLU A 76 -16.50 23.48 -17.72
C GLU A 76 -17.41 22.78 -18.74
N GLU A 77 -16.86 22.19 -19.80
CA GLU A 77 -17.64 21.51 -20.84
C GLU A 77 -18.31 20.23 -20.35
N LYS A 78 -17.78 19.62 -19.28
CA LYS A 78 -18.23 18.35 -18.74
C LYS A 78 -18.35 18.39 -17.22
N PRO A 79 -19.24 17.59 -16.60
CA PRO A 79 -19.36 17.55 -15.16
C PRO A 79 -18.10 16.95 -14.51
N PRO A 80 -17.87 17.21 -13.21
CA PRO A 80 -16.72 16.67 -12.49
C PRO A 80 -16.69 15.15 -12.51
N HIS A 81 -15.52 14.60 -12.83
CA HIS A 81 -15.32 13.15 -12.87
C HIS A 81 -13.85 12.77 -12.78
N ILE A 82 -13.56 11.56 -12.31
CA ILE A 82 -12.20 11.05 -12.21
C ILE A 82 -11.53 10.87 -13.59
N PHE A 83 -12.30 10.52 -14.63
CA PHE A 83 -11.79 10.43 -16.00
C PHE A 83 -11.40 11.79 -16.59
N ALA A 84 -12.06 12.88 -16.18
CA ALA A 84 -11.65 14.22 -16.56
C ALA A 84 -10.27 14.57 -15.98
N MET A 85 -10.00 14.13 -14.74
CA MET A 85 -8.69 14.31 -14.11
C MET A 85 -7.62 13.51 -14.84
N ALA A 86 -7.90 12.25 -15.20
CA ALA A 86 -6.97 11.41 -15.95
C ALA A 86 -6.67 11.98 -17.36
N ASP A 87 -7.67 12.47 -18.07
CA ASP A 87 -7.49 13.12 -19.39
C ASP A 87 -6.68 14.41 -19.27
N ARG A 88 -6.93 15.23 -18.24
CA ARG A 88 -6.10 16.41 -17.94
C ARG A 88 -4.64 16.06 -17.69
N LEU A 89 -4.38 15.09 -16.81
CA LEU A 89 -3.01 14.60 -16.53
C LEU A 89 -2.31 14.15 -17.81
N TYR A 90 -3.01 13.42 -18.67
CA TYR A 90 -2.47 12.95 -19.94
C TYR A 90 -2.15 14.09 -20.91
N GLN A 91 -3.06 15.05 -21.07
CA GLN A 91 -2.84 16.20 -21.94
C GLN A 91 -1.72 17.13 -21.44
N ASP A 92 -1.66 17.39 -20.13
CA ASP A 92 -0.63 18.23 -19.50
C ASP A 92 0.74 17.55 -19.63
N MET A 93 0.80 16.23 -19.49
CA MET A 93 2.02 15.46 -19.71
C MET A 93 2.56 15.65 -21.14
N LEU A 94 1.69 15.57 -22.14
CA LEU A 94 2.03 15.73 -23.55
C LEU A 94 2.25 17.20 -23.99
N GLY A 95 2.00 18.18 -23.12
CA GLY A 95 2.05 19.61 -23.47
C GLY A 95 0.94 20.07 -24.43
N LEU A 96 -0.16 19.32 -24.53
CA LEU A 96 -1.25 19.61 -25.48
C LEU A 96 -2.12 20.80 -25.05
N ARG A 97 -1.94 21.29 -23.82
CA ARG A 97 -2.69 22.42 -23.24
C ARG A 97 -1.92 23.75 -23.29
N GLY A 98 -0.93 23.85 -24.19
CA GLY A 98 -0.15 25.08 -24.38
C GLY A 98 1.00 25.24 -23.38
N THR A 99 1.36 24.15 -22.69
CA THR A 99 2.50 24.05 -21.79
C THR A 99 3.57 23.15 -22.40
N ASP A 100 4.81 23.27 -21.93
CA ASP A 100 5.83 22.27 -22.25
C ASP A 100 5.45 20.92 -21.65
N ALA A 101 5.80 19.88 -22.40
CA ALA A 101 5.80 18.49 -21.97
C ALA A 101 6.51 18.30 -20.61
N LYS A 102 5.77 17.87 -19.57
CA LYS A 102 6.28 17.72 -18.20
C LYS A 102 5.70 16.50 -17.49
N ASN A 103 6.49 15.89 -16.61
CA ASN A 103 6.01 14.79 -15.77
C ASN A 103 4.87 15.26 -14.86
N GLN A 104 3.88 14.38 -14.65
CA GLN A 104 2.70 14.67 -13.84
C GLN A 104 2.64 13.77 -12.62
N CYS A 105 1.94 14.21 -11.59
CA CYS A 105 1.65 13.39 -10.42
C CYS A 105 0.21 13.64 -9.95
N VAL A 106 -0.47 12.59 -9.52
CA VAL A 106 -1.76 12.68 -8.82
C VAL A 106 -1.63 12.05 -7.45
N LEU A 107 -2.01 12.82 -6.44
CA LEU A 107 -2.09 12.40 -5.05
C LEU A 107 -3.53 12.03 -4.72
N ILE A 108 -3.77 10.79 -4.28
CA ILE A 108 -5.08 10.33 -3.84
C ILE A 108 -5.01 10.11 -2.33
N SER A 109 -5.63 11.01 -1.57
CA SER A 109 -5.67 10.99 -0.12
C SER A 109 -7.10 10.85 0.40
N GLY A 110 -7.23 10.41 1.66
CA GLY A 110 -8.51 10.19 2.33
C GLY A 110 -8.41 9.13 3.41
N GLU A 111 -9.42 9.07 4.27
CA GLU A 111 -9.52 8.08 5.34
C GLU A 111 -9.62 6.63 4.81
N SER A 112 -9.46 5.65 5.71
CA SER A 112 -9.70 4.25 5.34
C SER A 112 -11.13 4.07 4.83
N GLY A 113 -11.31 3.30 3.75
CA GLY A 113 -12.63 3.09 3.14
C GLY A 113 -13.15 4.24 2.25
N ALA A 114 -12.44 5.38 2.14
CA ALA A 114 -12.89 6.53 1.33
C ALA A 114 -12.90 6.29 -0.20
N GLY A 115 -12.42 5.15 -0.68
CA GLY A 115 -12.41 4.82 -2.12
C GLY A 115 -11.13 5.17 -2.87
N LYS A 116 -10.01 5.42 -2.17
CA LYS A 116 -8.70 5.76 -2.76
C LYS A 116 -8.25 4.75 -3.82
N THR A 117 -8.21 3.47 -3.45
CA THR A 117 -7.76 2.39 -4.33
C THR A 117 -8.66 2.19 -5.55
N GLU A 118 -9.97 2.40 -5.42
CA GLU A 118 -10.89 2.38 -6.56
C GLU A 118 -10.65 3.58 -7.50
N CYS A 119 -10.39 4.78 -6.95
CA CYS A 119 -9.99 5.93 -7.76
C CYS A 119 -8.67 5.67 -8.51
N THR A 120 -7.69 5.05 -7.86
CA THR A 120 -6.42 4.63 -8.49
C THR A 120 -6.68 3.74 -9.69
N LYS A 121 -7.50 2.69 -9.53
CA LYS A 121 -7.87 1.75 -10.60
C LYS A 121 -8.53 2.49 -11.77
N LEU A 122 -9.44 3.41 -11.48
CA LEU A 122 -10.16 4.19 -12.49
C LEU A 122 -9.26 5.16 -13.27
N ILE A 123 -8.32 5.84 -12.61
CA ILE A 123 -7.32 6.69 -13.28
C ILE A 123 -6.45 5.84 -14.21
N ILE A 124 -5.92 4.71 -13.72
CA ILE A 124 -5.10 3.80 -14.53
C ILE A 124 -5.86 3.30 -15.75
N LYS A 125 -7.12 2.85 -15.55
CA LYS A 125 -8.00 2.41 -16.63
C LYS A 125 -8.17 3.48 -17.71
N GLN A 126 -8.47 4.71 -17.31
CA GLN A 126 -8.67 5.81 -18.27
C GLN A 126 -7.37 6.17 -18.99
N LEU A 127 -6.24 6.25 -18.29
CA LEU A 127 -4.94 6.51 -18.92
C LEU A 127 -4.61 5.43 -19.96
N ILE A 128 -4.84 4.17 -19.63
CA ILE A 128 -4.68 3.03 -20.54
C ILE A 128 -5.53 3.19 -21.81
N ASP A 129 -6.81 3.56 -21.66
CA ASP A 129 -7.74 3.77 -22.77
C ASP A 129 -7.30 4.95 -23.67
N LEU A 130 -6.79 6.03 -23.07
CA LEU A 130 -6.28 7.21 -23.79
C LEU A 130 -5.01 6.89 -24.61
N CYS A 131 -4.14 6.02 -24.12
CA CYS A 131 -2.86 5.67 -24.75
C CYS A 131 -3.00 4.86 -26.05
N GLN A 132 -4.18 4.27 -26.33
CA GLN A 132 -4.40 3.40 -27.51
C GLN A 132 -3.30 2.33 -27.73
N GLY A 133 -2.77 1.78 -26.63
CA GLY A 133 -1.64 0.85 -26.64
C GLY A 133 -2.01 -0.60 -26.95
N ASN A 134 -0.99 -1.47 -26.92
CA ASN A 134 -1.17 -2.93 -27.08
C ASN A 134 -2.07 -3.50 -25.97
N SER A 135 -3.21 -4.10 -26.35
CA SER A 135 -4.21 -4.64 -25.43
C SER A 135 -3.66 -5.65 -24.42
N GLN A 136 -2.58 -6.35 -24.76
CA GLN A 136 -1.95 -7.32 -23.85
C GLN A 136 -1.25 -6.64 -22.67
N LEU A 137 -0.44 -5.60 -22.93
CA LEU A 137 0.24 -4.85 -21.85
C LEU A 137 -0.78 -4.12 -20.97
N GLN A 138 -1.85 -3.61 -21.59
CA GLN A 138 -2.96 -2.97 -20.87
C GLN A 138 -3.61 -3.94 -19.88
N GLN A 139 -3.92 -5.17 -20.32
CA GLN A 139 -4.45 -6.21 -19.43
C GLN A 139 -3.46 -6.57 -18.33
N GLN A 140 -2.16 -6.70 -18.64
CA GLN A 140 -1.12 -7.00 -17.65
C GLN A 140 -1.07 -5.94 -16.54
N ILE A 141 -1.06 -4.64 -16.90
CA ILE A 141 -1.02 -3.55 -15.92
C ILE A 141 -2.25 -3.57 -15.00
N LEU A 142 -3.44 -3.84 -15.55
CA LEU A 142 -4.67 -3.92 -14.75
C LEU A 142 -4.66 -5.11 -13.77
N GLN A 143 -4.01 -6.23 -14.13
CA GLN A 143 -3.91 -7.43 -13.30
C GLN A 143 -2.84 -7.32 -12.18
N VAL A 144 -1.94 -6.34 -12.25
CA VAL A 144 -0.97 -6.11 -11.17
C VAL A 144 -1.65 -5.69 -9.87
N ASN A 145 -2.73 -4.91 -9.94
CA ASN A 145 -3.41 -4.44 -8.73
C ASN A 145 -4.04 -5.59 -7.93
N PRO A 146 -4.88 -6.48 -8.51
CA PRO A 146 -5.37 -7.67 -7.82
C PRO A 146 -4.25 -8.53 -7.21
N LEU A 147 -3.14 -8.71 -7.95
CA LEU A 147 -1.98 -9.43 -7.46
C LEU A 147 -1.38 -8.76 -6.21
N LEU A 148 -1.06 -7.46 -6.26
CA LEU A 148 -0.46 -6.78 -5.12
C LEU A 148 -1.43 -6.63 -3.94
N GLU A 149 -2.74 -6.48 -4.21
CA GLU A 149 -3.78 -6.45 -3.18
C GLU A 149 -3.86 -7.77 -2.41
N ALA A 150 -3.80 -8.92 -3.08
CA ALA A 150 -3.83 -10.22 -2.39
C ALA A 150 -2.68 -10.38 -1.37
N PHE A 151 -1.49 -9.86 -1.67
CA PHE A 151 -0.31 -9.98 -0.82
C PHE A 151 -0.09 -8.80 0.14
N GLY A 152 -0.80 -7.68 -0.03
CA GLY A 152 -0.55 -6.48 0.75
C GLY A 152 -1.79 -5.87 1.41
N ASN A 153 -2.99 -6.34 1.11
CA ASN A 153 -4.22 -5.90 1.75
C ASN A 153 -4.66 -6.89 2.84
N ALA A 154 -5.37 -6.35 3.84
CA ALA A 154 -5.97 -7.11 4.92
C ALA A 154 -7.26 -6.42 5.40
N GLN A 155 -8.13 -7.20 6.04
CA GLN A 155 -9.33 -6.69 6.71
C GLN A 155 -8.94 -6.03 8.04
N THR A 156 -9.41 -4.80 8.24
CA THR A 156 -9.34 -4.04 9.51
C THR A 156 -10.75 -3.74 10.00
N LEU A 157 -10.88 -3.30 11.26
CA LEU A 157 -12.19 -2.94 11.86
C LEU A 157 -12.99 -1.90 11.04
N MET A 158 -12.31 -1.08 10.25
CA MET A 158 -12.91 0.02 9.47
C MET A 158 -13.08 -0.30 7.98
N ASN A 159 -12.42 -1.34 7.46
CA ASN A 159 -12.42 -1.66 6.03
C ASN A 159 -12.00 -3.11 5.75
N ASP A 160 -12.84 -3.83 5.01
CA ASP A 160 -12.64 -5.24 4.66
C ASP A 160 -11.49 -5.48 3.66
N ASN A 161 -11.04 -4.45 2.92
CA ASN A 161 -9.94 -4.52 1.96
C ASN A 161 -9.00 -3.32 2.13
N SER A 162 -8.48 -3.13 3.33
CA SER A 162 -7.53 -2.04 3.60
C SER A 162 -6.18 -2.39 2.99
N SER A 163 -5.70 -1.57 2.04
CA SER A 163 -4.28 -1.58 1.67
C SER A 163 -3.44 -1.42 2.92
N ARG A 164 -2.51 -2.35 3.18
CA ARG A 164 -1.50 -2.29 4.27
C ARG A 164 -0.09 -2.06 3.70
N PHE A 165 -0.03 -1.37 2.56
CA PHE A 165 1.17 -0.81 1.97
C PHE A 165 0.90 0.47 1.19
N GLY A 166 1.86 1.40 1.17
CA GLY A 166 1.81 2.59 0.33
C GLY A 166 2.18 2.26 -1.11
N LYS A 167 1.38 2.73 -2.07
CA LYS A 167 1.55 2.47 -3.51
C LYS A 167 1.92 3.75 -4.25
N TYR A 168 3.14 3.80 -4.77
CA TYR A 168 3.52 4.83 -5.73
C TYR A 168 3.66 4.20 -7.11
N ILE A 169 2.61 4.30 -7.91
CA ILE A 169 2.56 3.73 -9.25
C ILE A 169 3.11 4.77 -10.20
N GLN A 170 4.34 4.56 -10.65
CA GLN A 170 4.89 5.33 -11.77
C GLN A 170 4.44 4.69 -13.07
N LEU A 171 3.45 5.30 -13.72
CA LEU A 171 3.20 5.06 -15.13
C LEU A 171 4.21 5.89 -15.90
N LYS A 172 5.44 5.40 -15.97
CA LYS A 172 6.26 5.75 -17.14
C LYS A 172 5.50 5.18 -18.30
N PHE A 173 5.55 5.85 -19.43
CA PHE A 173 5.14 5.25 -20.68
C PHE A 173 6.05 4.07 -21.08
N ILE A 174 6.81 3.48 -20.12
CA ILE A 174 7.84 2.43 -20.14
C ILE A 174 8.00 1.70 -18.73
N GLY A 175 7.09 1.78 -17.73
CA GLY A 175 7.09 0.92 -16.49
C GLY A 175 7.32 1.55 -15.08
N GLY A 176 7.01 0.83 -13.98
CA GLY A 176 6.87 1.33 -12.58
C GLY A 176 7.95 0.96 -11.53
N ARG A 177 7.77 1.41 -10.25
CA ARG A 177 8.73 1.30 -9.11
C ARG A 177 8.05 0.97 -7.75
N GLU A 178 8.89 0.73 -6.71
CA GLU A 178 8.67 0.00 -5.42
C GLU A 178 7.59 0.48 -4.42
N TYR A 179 7.26 -0.41 -3.46
CA TYR A 179 6.16 -0.35 -2.47
C TYR A 179 6.62 -0.64 -1.02
N LEU A 180 6.00 -0.02 0.00
CA LEU A 180 6.32 -0.20 1.44
C LEU A 180 5.30 -1.09 2.18
N LEU A 181 5.68 -2.29 2.61
CA LEU A 181 4.80 -3.31 3.22
C LEU A 181 4.80 -3.33 4.77
N GLU A 182 3.62 -3.43 5.41
CA GLU A 182 3.44 -3.63 6.86
C GLU A 182 3.80 -5.07 7.31
N LYS A 183 5.11 -5.39 7.41
CA LYS A 183 5.58 -6.75 7.73
C LYS A 183 5.13 -7.30 9.09
N SER A 184 4.88 -6.45 10.08
CA SER A 184 4.56 -6.86 11.46
C SER A 184 3.22 -7.62 11.56
N ARG A 185 2.29 -7.34 10.64
CA ARG A 185 0.98 -8.02 10.53
C ARG A 185 1.07 -9.51 10.25
N MET A 186 2.17 -9.98 9.65
CA MET A 186 2.39 -11.40 9.38
C MET A 186 2.35 -12.26 10.66
N VAL A 187 2.88 -11.71 11.77
CA VAL A 187 3.08 -12.48 13.02
C VAL A 187 2.12 -12.08 14.14
N ARG A 188 1.50 -10.90 14.05
CA ARG A 188 0.56 -10.38 15.06
C ARG A 188 -0.54 -9.58 14.37
N GLN A 189 -1.78 -9.86 14.74
CA GLN A 189 -2.97 -9.10 14.33
C GLN A 189 -3.66 -8.55 15.59
N SER A 190 -4.27 -7.37 15.47
CA SER A 190 -5.13 -6.82 16.52
C SER A 190 -6.43 -7.61 16.61
N GLU A 191 -7.11 -7.55 17.75
CA GLU A 191 -8.39 -8.24 17.95
C GLU A 191 -9.43 -7.77 16.91
N GLY A 192 -10.01 -8.72 16.16
CA GLY A 192 -10.96 -8.44 15.08
C GLY A 192 -10.34 -8.11 13.71
N GLU A 193 -9.01 -8.11 13.57
CA GLU A 193 -8.33 -7.94 12.28
C GLU A 193 -7.82 -9.25 11.68
N ALA A 194 -7.76 -9.30 10.34
CA ALA A 194 -7.26 -10.46 9.60
C ALA A 194 -5.76 -10.35 9.25
N ASN A 195 -5.16 -11.48 8.91
CA ASN A 195 -3.87 -11.51 8.22
C ASN A 195 -4.03 -11.13 6.73
N PHE A 196 -2.96 -11.14 5.94
CA PHE A 196 -3.02 -10.85 4.49
C PHE A 196 -3.95 -11.81 3.75
N HIS A 197 -4.72 -11.29 2.79
CA HIS A 197 -5.77 -12.05 2.09
C HIS A 197 -5.26 -13.33 1.41
N ILE A 198 -4.01 -13.33 0.93
CA ILE A 198 -3.38 -14.48 0.28
C ILE A 198 -3.49 -15.78 1.07
N PHE A 199 -3.38 -15.74 2.41
CA PHE A 199 -3.48 -16.94 3.23
C PHE A 199 -4.90 -17.53 3.19
N TYR A 200 -5.91 -16.69 3.29
CA TYR A 200 -7.32 -17.08 3.20
C TYR A 200 -7.66 -17.63 1.81
N TYR A 201 -7.12 -17.00 0.75
CA TYR A 201 -7.28 -17.46 -0.62
C TYR A 201 -6.64 -18.84 -0.83
N MET A 202 -5.43 -19.06 -0.30
CA MET A 202 -4.76 -20.36 -0.39
C MET A 202 -5.56 -21.48 0.27
N PHE A 203 -6.07 -21.29 1.48
CA PHE A 203 -6.84 -22.33 2.17
C PHE A 203 -8.20 -22.61 1.51
N ALA A 204 -8.88 -21.59 0.97
CA ALA A 204 -10.15 -21.76 0.29
C ALA A 204 -10.01 -22.32 -1.14
N GLY A 205 -8.89 -22.02 -1.81
CA GLY A 205 -8.71 -22.24 -3.24
C GLY A 205 -7.85 -23.43 -3.65
N LEU A 206 -6.83 -23.79 -2.86
CA LEU A 206 -5.95 -24.92 -3.18
C LEU A 206 -6.69 -26.25 -3.11
N SER A 207 -6.42 -27.13 -4.07
CA SER A 207 -6.93 -28.51 -4.02
C SER A 207 -6.27 -29.32 -2.90
N ALA A 208 -6.92 -30.40 -2.46
CA ALA A 208 -6.37 -31.27 -1.41
C ALA A 208 -4.97 -31.84 -1.77
N ASP A 209 -4.73 -32.13 -3.05
CA ASP A 209 -3.43 -32.59 -3.54
C ASP A 209 -2.36 -31.50 -3.42
N GLU A 210 -2.71 -30.24 -3.70
CA GLU A 210 -1.80 -29.10 -3.57
C GLU A 210 -1.55 -28.76 -2.10
N GLN A 211 -2.57 -28.77 -1.26
CA GLN A 211 -2.41 -28.59 0.19
C GLN A 211 -1.45 -29.64 0.77
N SER A 212 -1.61 -30.90 0.36
CA SER A 212 -0.69 -31.98 0.74
C SER A 212 0.74 -31.74 0.21
N ARG A 213 0.87 -31.27 -1.04
CA ARG A 213 2.17 -30.94 -1.65
C ARG A 213 2.91 -29.83 -0.89
N TYR A 214 2.19 -28.82 -0.42
CA TYR A 214 2.72 -27.72 0.40
C TYR A 214 2.82 -28.05 1.89
N LYS A 215 2.45 -29.28 2.29
CA LYS A 215 2.39 -29.74 3.69
C LYS A 215 1.54 -28.82 4.57
N LEU A 216 0.46 -28.27 4.01
CA LEU A 216 -0.49 -27.48 4.77
C LEU A 216 -1.28 -28.38 5.72
N GLN A 217 -1.40 -27.92 6.97
CA GLN A 217 -2.26 -28.49 8.00
C GLN A 217 -3.62 -27.79 7.99
N ASP A 218 -4.51 -28.14 8.91
CA ASP A 218 -5.80 -27.46 9.05
C ASP A 218 -5.61 -25.97 9.41
N ALA A 219 -6.51 -25.10 8.94
CA ALA A 219 -6.44 -23.66 9.17
C ALA A 219 -6.26 -23.29 10.67
N ASP A 220 -6.97 -23.97 11.57
CA ASP A 220 -6.92 -23.75 13.02
C ASP A 220 -5.58 -24.13 13.68
N SER A 221 -4.73 -24.87 12.96
CA SER A 221 -3.43 -25.31 13.49
C SER A 221 -2.36 -24.23 13.45
N TYR A 222 -2.57 -23.14 12.71
CA TYR A 222 -1.54 -22.13 12.45
C TYR A 222 -1.62 -20.93 13.39
N LYS A 223 -0.56 -20.71 14.17
CA LYS A 223 -0.46 -19.57 15.12
C LYS A 223 -0.60 -18.21 14.45
N TYR A 224 -0.14 -18.07 13.20
CA TYR A 224 -0.22 -16.82 12.44
C TYR A 224 -1.53 -16.65 11.67
N PHE A 225 -2.45 -17.62 11.74
CA PHE A 225 -3.71 -17.63 11.00
C PHE A 225 -4.92 -17.53 11.94
N SER A 226 -4.86 -16.55 12.84
CA SER A 226 -5.93 -16.18 13.77
C SER A 226 -7.26 -15.97 13.04
N ASP A 227 -8.34 -16.58 13.55
CA ASP A 227 -9.70 -16.53 12.98
C ASP A 227 -9.81 -16.98 11.51
N GLY A 228 -8.79 -17.68 11.01
CA GLY A 228 -8.74 -18.14 9.63
C GLY A 228 -9.81 -19.16 9.29
N ALA A 229 -10.00 -20.17 10.15
CA ALA A 229 -10.97 -21.24 9.88
C ALA A 229 -12.42 -20.76 9.96
N SER A 230 -12.76 -19.86 10.88
CA SER A 230 -14.11 -19.29 10.98
C SER A 230 -14.45 -18.45 9.74
N CYS A 231 -13.49 -17.69 9.23
CA CYS A 231 -13.63 -16.92 8.00
C CYS A 231 -13.79 -17.83 6.77
N ILE A 232 -13.02 -18.91 6.65
CA ILE A 232 -13.17 -19.90 5.57
C ILE A 232 -14.52 -20.61 5.64
N GLN A 233 -15.02 -20.93 6.84
CA GLN A 233 -16.33 -21.55 7.01
C GLN A 233 -17.48 -20.62 6.60
N THR A 234 -17.34 -19.32 6.84
CA THR A 234 -18.38 -18.32 6.56
C THR A 234 -18.36 -17.89 5.10
N ASP A 235 -17.18 -17.58 4.54
CA ASP A 235 -17.01 -16.93 3.24
C ASP A 235 -16.24 -17.77 2.21
N GLY A 236 -16.05 -19.07 2.47
CA GLY A 236 -15.17 -19.94 1.66
C GLY A 236 -15.44 -19.94 0.15
N LYS A 237 -16.70 -19.78 -0.27
CA LYS A 237 -17.04 -19.68 -1.70
C LYS A 237 -16.47 -18.40 -2.33
N LEU A 238 -16.67 -17.26 -1.67
CA LEU A 238 -16.15 -15.97 -2.14
C LEU A 238 -14.63 -15.98 -2.15
N LEU A 239 -14.00 -16.49 -1.08
CA LEU A 239 -12.54 -16.60 -0.98
C LEU A 239 -11.95 -17.49 -2.08
N LYS A 240 -12.65 -18.56 -2.46
CA LYS A 240 -12.25 -19.41 -3.59
C LYS A 240 -12.36 -18.69 -4.93
N GLU A 241 -13.42 -17.94 -5.16
CA GLU A 241 -13.55 -17.11 -6.38
C GLU A 241 -12.40 -16.07 -6.45
N ARG A 242 -12.04 -15.43 -5.33
CA ARG A 242 -10.89 -14.52 -5.24
C ARG A 242 -9.56 -15.21 -5.49
N TYR A 243 -9.39 -16.45 -5.02
CA TYR A 243 -8.20 -17.25 -5.33
C TYR A 243 -8.08 -17.53 -6.83
N GLU A 244 -9.18 -17.91 -7.48
CA GLU A 244 -9.19 -18.15 -8.93
C GLU A 244 -8.88 -16.87 -9.71
N GLU A 245 -9.42 -15.71 -9.30
CA GLU A 245 -9.06 -14.39 -9.84
C GLU A 245 -7.57 -14.10 -9.68
N LEU A 246 -6.99 -14.38 -8.51
CA LEU A 246 -5.57 -14.18 -8.24
C LEU A 246 -4.68 -15.05 -9.14
N VAL A 247 -4.96 -16.35 -9.25
CA VAL A 247 -4.15 -17.26 -10.10
C VAL A 247 -4.21 -16.80 -11.55
N ASN A 248 -5.39 -16.42 -12.04
CA ASN A 248 -5.55 -15.85 -13.37
C ASN A 248 -4.74 -14.54 -13.53
N ALA A 249 -4.72 -13.67 -12.51
CA ALA A 249 -3.93 -12.44 -12.54
C ALA A 249 -2.43 -12.73 -12.62
N ILE A 250 -1.93 -13.70 -11.82
CA ILE A 250 -0.53 -14.12 -11.83
C ILE A 250 -0.12 -14.67 -13.21
N ASP A 251 -0.97 -15.50 -13.82
CA ASP A 251 -0.79 -16.02 -15.19
C ASP A 251 -0.75 -14.90 -16.24
N MET A 252 -1.72 -13.97 -16.18
CA MET A 252 -1.82 -12.87 -17.13
C MET A 252 -0.61 -11.93 -17.05
N VAL A 253 -0.14 -11.61 -15.85
CA VAL A 253 1.06 -10.78 -15.65
C VAL A 253 2.30 -11.46 -16.25
N GLY A 254 2.35 -12.80 -16.26
CA GLY A 254 3.37 -13.57 -16.95
C GLY A 254 4.36 -14.29 -16.02
N PHE A 255 3.96 -14.59 -14.79
CA PHE A 255 4.73 -15.48 -13.92
C PHE A 255 4.65 -16.91 -14.45
N THR A 256 5.78 -17.63 -14.36
CA THR A 256 5.84 -19.04 -14.77
C THR A 256 5.21 -19.96 -13.72
N ASP A 257 4.70 -21.13 -14.12
CA ASP A 257 4.15 -22.14 -13.20
C ASP A 257 5.11 -22.45 -12.04
N LYS A 258 6.41 -22.52 -12.33
CA LYS A 258 7.44 -22.75 -11.30
C LYS A 258 7.54 -21.60 -10.31
N GLU A 259 7.50 -20.36 -10.79
CA GLU A 259 7.50 -19.19 -9.92
C GLU A 259 6.25 -19.17 -9.02
N GLN A 260 5.10 -19.59 -9.53
CA GLN A 260 3.87 -19.71 -8.73
C GLN A 260 3.99 -20.78 -7.64
N GLU A 261 4.49 -21.95 -8.01
CA GLU A 261 4.78 -23.03 -7.07
C GLU A 261 5.75 -22.58 -5.96
N ASP A 262 6.81 -21.86 -6.34
CA ASP A 262 7.80 -21.32 -5.41
C ASP A 262 7.17 -20.25 -4.48
N MET A 263 6.28 -19.38 -4.99
CA MET A 263 5.54 -18.39 -4.20
C MET A 263 4.66 -19.07 -3.14
N PHE A 264 3.83 -20.03 -3.54
CA PHE A 264 2.94 -20.75 -2.61
C PHE A 264 3.71 -21.59 -1.60
N ALA A 265 4.84 -22.17 -1.98
CA ALA A 265 5.72 -22.87 -1.04
C ALA A 265 6.32 -21.91 0.00
N ILE A 266 6.79 -20.72 -0.39
CA ILE A 266 7.32 -19.75 0.58
C ILE A 266 6.23 -19.28 1.56
N LEU A 267 5.00 -19.08 1.08
CA LEU A 267 3.85 -18.72 1.92
C LEU A 267 3.53 -19.83 2.93
N ALA A 268 3.43 -21.09 2.48
CA ALA A 268 3.21 -22.23 3.34
C ALA A 268 4.35 -22.41 4.37
N ALA A 269 5.60 -22.19 3.97
CA ALA A 269 6.74 -22.18 4.89
C ALA A 269 6.58 -21.09 5.95
N THR A 270 6.14 -19.89 5.57
CA THR A 270 6.02 -18.76 6.49
C THR A 270 4.97 -19.03 7.56
N LEU A 271 3.83 -19.64 7.20
CA LEU A 271 2.84 -20.12 8.18
C LEU A 271 3.43 -21.19 9.10
N THR A 272 4.15 -22.16 8.52
CA THR A 272 4.72 -23.29 9.27
C THR A 272 5.85 -22.82 10.21
N VAL A 273 6.58 -21.74 9.88
CA VAL A 273 7.56 -21.11 10.78
C VAL A 273 6.90 -20.71 12.09
N GLY A 274 5.68 -20.17 12.06
CA GLY A 274 4.96 -19.76 13.28
C GLY A 274 4.62 -20.91 14.23
N ASN A 275 4.55 -22.12 13.70
CA ASN A 275 4.26 -23.33 14.46
C ASN A 275 5.51 -24.05 14.96
N ILE A 276 6.72 -23.54 14.68
CA ILE A 276 7.95 -24.10 15.24
C ILE A 276 7.90 -23.94 16.76
N ASP A 277 7.83 -25.07 17.47
CA ASP A 277 8.16 -25.14 18.88
C ASP A 277 9.68 -25.11 19.01
N VAL A 278 10.21 -24.01 19.54
CA VAL A 278 11.65 -23.81 19.63
C VAL A 278 12.32 -24.74 20.65
N LYS A 279 11.54 -25.53 21.39
CA LYS A 279 12.04 -26.61 22.25
C LYS A 279 12.12 -27.97 21.56
N ALA A 280 11.54 -28.11 20.37
CA ALA A 280 11.50 -29.38 19.64
C ALA A 280 12.66 -29.48 18.64
N ASP A 281 13.23 -30.68 18.51
CA ASP A 281 14.37 -30.96 17.62
C ASP A 281 13.97 -31.06 16.13
N ASP A 282 12.68 -31.19 15.80
CA ASP A 282 12.22 -31.34 14.42
C ASP A 282 11.65 -30.05 13.83
N ILE A 283 12.39 -29.46 12.90
CA ILE A 283 12.00 -28.26 12.15
C ILE A 283 11.56 -28.69 10.75
N GLY A 284 10.30 -29.12 10.62
CA GLY A 284 9.71 -29.58 9.35
C GLY A 284 9.72 -28.52 8.23
N VAL A 285 9.89 -27.24 8.58
CA VAL A 285 9.99 -26.09 7.64
C VAL A 285 11.23 -26.15 6.77
N ALA A 286 12.36 -26.66 7.30
CA ALA A 286 13.64 -26.66 6.59
C ALA A 286 13.54 -27.45 5.28
N ASP A 287 12.78 -28.55 5.27
CA ASP A 287 12.53 -29.34 4.08
C ASP A 287 11.81 -28.50 3.02
N LEU A 288 10.75 -27.78 3.39
CA LEU A 288 9.97 -26.98 2.43
C LEU A 288 10.82 -25.87 1.79
N LEU A 289 11.69 -25.24 2.57
CA LEU A 289 12.58 -24.17 2.13
C LEU A 289 13.88 -24.67 1.45
N GLY A 290 14.15 -25.98 1.46
CA GLY A 290 15.40 -26.57 0.95
C GLY A 290 16.63 -26.11 1.75
N LEU A 291 16.48 -25.98 3.08
CA LEU A 291 17.50 -25.51 4.01
C LEU A 291 18.05 -26.67 4.85
N ASP A 292 19.24 -26.48 5.40
CA ASP A 292 19.78 -27.41 6.39
C ASP A 292 19.03 -27.31 7.72
N LYS A 293 18.54 -28.46 8.22
CA LYS A 293 17.79 -28.54 9.49
C LYS A 293 18.61 -28.09 10.69
N LEU A 294 19.89 -28.46 10.73
CA LEU A 294 20.76 -28.18 11.87
C LEU A 294 21.16 -26.70 11.91
N GLU A 295 21.45 -26.10 10.76
CA GLU A 295 21.73 -24.67 10.65
C GLU A 295 20.49 -23.83 11.00
N MET A 296 19.30 -24.23 10.52
CA MET A 296 18.05 -23.55 10.86
C MET A 296 17.75 -23.63 12.37
N HIS A 297 17.94 -24.80 12.99
CA HIS A 297 17.81 -24.94 14.44
C HIS A 297 18.83 -24.08 15.19
N SER A 298 20.10 -24.08 14.74
CA SER A 298 21.13 -23.24 15.35
C SER A 298 20.78 -21.76 15.28
N CYS A 299 20.21 -21.28 14.18
CA CYS A 299 19.78 -19.88 14.01
C CYS A 299 18.61 -19.48 14.92
N LEU A 300 17.72 -20.42 15.26
CA LEU A 300 16.57 -20.16 16.13
C LEU A 300 16.87 -20.37 17.62
N SER A 301 17.93 -21.12 17.94
CA SER A 301 18.27 -21.54 19.30
C SER A 301 19.49 -20.84 19.88
N CYS A 302 20.36 -20.24 19.07
CA CYS A 302 21.54 -19.53 19.57
C CYS A 302 22.00 -18.36 18.70
N SER A 303 22.60 -17.36 19.36
CA SER A 303 23.32 -16.27 18.71
C SER A 303 24.79 -16.63 18.55
N ILE A 304 25.31 -16.48 17.33
CA ILE A 304 26.73 -16.63 17.02
C ILE A 304 27.33 -15.24 16.81
N THR A 305 28.27 -14.84 17.65
CA THR A 305 28.97 -13.55 17.53
C THR A 305 30.47 -13.76 17.40
N PHE A 306 31.10 -13.06 16.46
CA PHE A 306 32.55 -13.11 16.27
C PHE A 306 33.19 -11.94 17.00
N THR A 307 33.96 -12.23 18.04
CA THR A 307 34.70 -11.20 18.80
C THR A 307 36.17 -11.55 18.80
N LYS A 308 37.02 -10.67 18.27
CA LYS A 308 38.49 -10.84 18.21
C LYS A 308 38.96 -12.16 17.59
N GLY A 309 38.21 -12.69 16.62
CA GLY A 309 38.54 -13.95 15.92
C GLY A 309 37.98 -15.21 16.58
N GLU A 310 37.33 -15.10 17.73
CA GLU A 310 36.66 -16.23 18.41
C GLU A 310 35.15 -16.24 18.13
N GLU A 311 34.61 -17.43 17.87
CA GLU A 311 33.17 -17.67 17.74
C GLU A 311 32.55 -17.88 19.12
N ILE A 312 31.78 -16.91 19.59
CA ILE A 312 31.06 -17.00 20.86
C ILE A 312 29.61 -17.40 20.57
N ARG A 313 29.22 -18.59 21.03
CA ARG A 313 27.84 -19.08 20.98
C ARG A 313 27.12 -18.79 22.28
N ARG A 314 25.95 -18.16 22.19
CA ARG A 314 25.06 -17.94 23.34
C ARG A 314 23.68 -18.47 23.01
N ASN A 315 23.18 -19.39 23.83
CA ASN A 315 21.83 -19.91 23.68
C ASN A 315 20.82 -18.80 23.97
N TYR A 316 19.75 -18.78 23.18
CA TYR A 316 18.65 -17.87 23.38
C TYR A 316 17.80 -18.27 24.58
N THR A 317 17.17 -17.27 25.20
CA THR A 317 16.01 -17.52 26.07
C THR A 317 14.80 -17.89 25.20
N LEU A 318 13.75 -18.47 25.80
CA LEU A 318 12.52 -18.80 25.06
C LEU A 318 11.96 -17.59 24.29
N ALA A 319 11.90 -16.42 24.93
CA ALA A 319 11.41 -15.19 24.31
C ALA A 319 12.28 -14.78 23.11
N GLN A 320 13.60 -14.82 23.24
CA GLN A 320 14.53 -14.49 22.15
C GLN A 320 14.42 -15.47 20.97
N SER A 321 14.18 -16.74 21.27
CA SER A 321 13.96 -17.79 20.28
C SER A 321 12.63 -17.60 19.52
N GLU A 322 11.55 -17.20 20.20
CA GLU A 322 10.28 -16.85 19.57
C GLU A 322 10.41 -15.58 18.71
N GLU A 323 11.13 -14.56 19.19
CA GLU A 323 11.45 -13.34 18.43
C GLU A 323 12.25 -13.67 17.17
N ALA A 324 13.27 -14.53 17.29
CA ALA A 324 14.08 -14.98 16.15
C ALA A 324 13.23 -15.68 15.08
N ARG A 325 12.32 -16.57 15.51
CA ARG A 325 11.36 -17.25 14.63
C ARG A 325 10.44 -16.25 13.93
N ASP A 326 9.86 -15.32 14.67
CA ASP A 326 8.95 -14.30 14.14
C ASP A 326 9.70 -13.35 13.16
N ALA A 327 10.96 -13.01 13.44
CA ALA A 327 11.81 -12.24 12.53
C ALA A 327 12.08 -12.98 11.22
N VAL A 328 12.32 -14.30 11.26
CA VAL A 328 12.45 -15.14 10.06
C VAL A 328 11.16 -15.13 9.24
N ALA A 329 9.99 -15.27 9.88
CA ALA A 329 8.70 -15.22 9.19
C ALA A 329 8.47 -13.86 8.50
N LYS A 330 8.69 -12.74 9.22
CA LYS A 330 8.61 -11.38 8.66
C LYS A 330 9.55 -11.19 7.47
N ALA A 331 10.77 -11.70 7.57
CA ALA A 331 11.77 -11.57 6.51
C ALA A 331 11.44 -12.41 5.28
N LEU A 332 10.92 -13.63 5.44
CA LEU A 332 10.45 -14.46 4.34
C LEU A 332 9.32 -13.77 3.57
N TYR A 333 8.30 -13.31 4.29
CA TYR A 333 7.15 -12.62 3.68
C TYR A 333 7.56 -11.31 3.02
N GLY A 334 8.35 -10.47 3.73
CA GLY A 334 8.83 -9.21 3.20
C GLY A 334 9.69 -9.37 1.95
N ARG A 335 10.60 -10.35 1.92
CA ARG A 335 11.44 -10.63 0.74
C ARG A 335 10.63 -11.21 -0.41
N LEU A 336 9.63 -12.05 -0.13
CA LEU A 336 8.71 -12.57 -1.14
C LEU A 336 7.96 -11.41 -1.81
N PHE A 337 7.37 -10.52 -1.02
CA PHE A 337 6.65 -9.36 -1.56
C PHE A 337 7.56 -8.45 -2.39
N SER A 338 8.75 -8.09 -1.88
CA SER A 338 9.73 -7.31 -2.66
C SER A 338 10.14 -8.02 -3.95
N TRP A 339 10.29 -9.36 -3.92
CA TRP A 339 10.57 -10.14 -5.13
C TRP A 339 9.41 -10.10 -6.12
N ILE A 340 8.16 -10.26 -5.68
CA ILE A 340 6.96 -10.14 -6.53
C ILE A 340 6.94 -8.78 -7.21
N VAL A 341 7.10 -7.70 -6.44
CA VAL A 341 7.15 -6.32 -6.96
C VAL A 341 8.24 -6.17 -8.02
N ASN A 342 9.47 -6.61 -7.72
CA ASN A 342 10.59 -6.52 -8.66
C ASN A 342 10.38 -7.37 -9.91
N ARG A 343 9.74 -8.53 -9.76
CA ARG A 343 9.40 -9.42 -10.87
C ARG A 343 8.33 -8.80 -11.76
N VAL A 344 7.27 -8.24 -11.19
CA VAL A 344 6.25 -7.45 -11.90
C VAL A 344 6.91 -6.32 -12.68
N ASN A 345 7.77 -5.53 -12.03
CA ASN A 345 8.48 -4.44 -12.70
C ASN A 345 9.32 -4.97 -13.87
N THR A 346 10.03 -6.08 -13.71
CA THR A 346 10.81 -6.72 -14.79
C THR A 346 9.92 -7.20 -15.94
N LEU A 347 8.73 -7.72 -15.65
CA LEU A 347 7.78 -8.20 -16.66
C LEU A 347 7.09 -7.05 -17.41
N LEU A 348 6.91 -5.90 -16.77
CA LEU A 348 6.27 -4.72 -17.35
C LEU A 348 7.23 -3.79 -18.11
N VAL A 349 8.54 -3.89 -17.88
CA VAL A 349 9.55 -3.09 -18.60
C VAL A 349 9.54 -3.48 -20.10
N PRO A 350 9.35 -2.51 -21.02
CA PRO A 350 9.44 -2.75 -22.45
C PRO A 350 10.79 -3.32 -22.87
N ARG A 351 10.78 -4.19 -23.89
CA ARG A 351 11.99 -4.85 -24.41
C ARG A 351 12.88 -3.93 -25.25
N GLU A 352 12.40 -2.74 -25.59
CA GLU A 352 13.13 -1.76 -26.39
C GLU A 352 13.91 -0.81 -25.48
N SER A 353 15.15 -0.48 -25.88
CA SER A 353 15.98 0.48 -25.16
C SER A 353 15.52 1.90 -25.49
N PHE A 354 15.06 2.62 -24.48
CA PHE A 354 14.70 4.03 -24.61
C PHE A 354 15.68 4.92 -23.84
N ASP A 355 15.85 6.14 -24.33
CA ASP A 355 16.59 7.19 -23.64
C ASP A 355 15.82 7.60 -22.37
N PRO A 356 16.32 7.29 -21.15
CA PRO A 356 15.61 7.55 -19.90
C PRO A 356 15.23 9.03 -19.71
N ASP A 357 16.03 9.93 -20.28
CA ASP A 357 15.88 11.39 -20.14
C ASP A 357 14.77 11.96 -21.03
N LYS A 358 14.18 11.14 -21.91
CA LYS A 358 13.09 11.53 -22.83
C LYS A 358 11.75 10.87 -22.52
N VAL A 359 11.67 10.08 -21.45
CA VAL A 359 10.45 9.38 -21.06
C VAL A 359 9.63 10.26 -20.14
N GLN A 360 8.40 10.56 -20.56
CA GLN A 360 7.43 11.22 -19.68
C GLN A 360 6.79 10.20 -18.73
N GLU A 361 6.47 10.66 -17.53
CA GLU A 361 5.84 9.83 -16.51
C GLU A 361 4.65 10.51 -15.83
N ILE A 362 3.68 9.69 -15.47
CA ILE A 362 2.58 10.03 -14.58
C ILE A 362 2.74 9.20 -13.30
N GLY A 363 3.04 9.87 -12.19
CA GLY A 363 3.03 9.27 -10.87
C GLY A 363 1.63 9.26 -10.28
N ILE A 364 1.19 8.12 -9.73
CA ILE A 364 -0.06 7.99 -8.99
C ILE A 364 0.31 7.54 -7.58
N LEU A 365 0.07 8.39 -6.58
CA LEU A 365 0.30 8.05 -5.18
C LEU A 365 -1.03 7.68 -4.52
N ASP A 366 -1.17 6.39 -4.21
CA ASP A 366 -2.22 5.84 -3.34
C ASP A 366 -1.57 5.46 -2.01
N ILE A 367 -1.80 6.30 -1.01
CA ILE A 367 -1.22 6.15 0.32
C ILE A 367 -2.33 6.13 1.36
N PHE A 368 -2.03 5.47 2.47
CA PHE A 368 -2.85 5.55 3.67
C PHE A 368 -3.12 6.99 4.09
N GLY A 369 -4.34 7.22 4.55
CA GLY A 369 -4.65 8.43 5.28
C GLY A 369 -3.98 8.44 6.64
N PHE A 370 -4.18 9.52 7.37
CA PHE A 370 -3.79 9.65 8.77
C PHE A 370 -4.43 8.54 9.62
N GLU A 371 -3.66 7.91 10.52
CA GLU A 371 -4.12 6.84 11.41
C GLU A 371 -4.13 7.31 12.88
N HIS A 372 -5.27 7.15 13.54
CA HIS A 372 -5.43 7.42 14.97
C HIS A 372 -6.28 6.32 15.61
N PHE A 373 -5.61 5.35 16.24
CA PHE A 373 -6.21 4.21 16.93
C PHE A 373 -6.10 4.36 18.45
N GLU A 374 -6.74 3.45 19.20
CA GLU A 374 -6.59 3.36 20.66
C GLU A 374 -5.13 3.04 21.06
N LEU A 375 -4.45 2.22 20.27
CA LEU A 375 -3.04 1.85 20.44
C LEU A 375 -2.26 2.13 19.15
N ASN A 376 -1.45 3.19 19.15
CA ASN A 376 -0.60 3.56 18.02
C ASN A 376 0.85 3.15 18.31
N SER A 377 1.49 2.44 17.38
CA SER A 377 2.88 2.02 17.51
C SER A 377 3.78 2.71 16.49
N PHE A 378 4.99 2.17 16.29
CA PHE A 378 6.00 2.71 15.38
C PHE A 378 5.48 2.85 13.94
N GLU A 379 4.72 1.88 13.46
CA GLU A 379 4.15 1.86 12.10
C GLU A 379 3.18 3.03 11.88
N GLN A 380 2.28 3.30 12.83
CA GLN A 380 1.40 4.48 12.79
C GLN A 380 2.21 5.78 12.80
N ALA A 381 3.29 5.87 13.60
CA ALA A 381 4.15 7.04 13.60
C ALA A 381 4.82 7.28 12.23
N CYS A 382 5.24 6.21 11.53
CA CYS A 382 5.76 6.31 10.17
C CYS A 382 4.68 6.74 9.16
N ILE A 383 3.46 6.19 9.25
CA ILE A 383 2.34 6.55 8.37
C ILE A 383 1.93 8.01 8.58
N ASN A 384 1.81 8.45 9.83
CA ASN A 384 1.46 9.81 10.17
C ASN A 384 2.56 10.80 9.75
N LEU A 385 3.84 10.44 9.92
CA LEU A 385 4.97 11.24 9.41
C LEU A 385 4.94 11.37 7.87
N ALA A 386 4.58 10.30 7.14
CA ALA A 386 4.41 10.37 5.70
C ALA A 386 3.26 11.31 5.30
N ASN A 387 2.13 11.25 6.01
CA ASN A 387 1.00 12.16 5.81
C ASN A 387 1.38 13.63 6.12
N GLU A 388 2.16 13.87 7.17
CA GLU A 388 2.69 15.21 7.49
C GLU A 388 3.57 15.76 6.35
N GLN A 389 4.42 14.92 5.75
CA GLN A 389 5.22 15.35 4.58
C GLN A 389 4.36 15.64 3.36
N LEU A 390 3.32 14.85 3.12
CA LEU A 390 2.37 15.08 2.02
C LEU A 390 1.55 16.35 2.24
N GLN A 391 1.12 16.61 3.47
CA GLN A 391 0.43 17.86 3.83
C GLN A 391 1.36 19.06 3.64
N PHE A 392 2.63 18.95 4.05
CA PHE A 392 3.63 19.99 3.85
C PHE A 392 3.85 20.27 2.35
N PHE A 393 3.98 19.21 1.55
CA PHE A 393 4.10 19.30 0.10
C PHE A 393 2.88 19.97 -0.53
N PHE A 394 1.67 19.57 -0.12
CA PHE A 394 0.41 20.15 -0.59
C PHE A 394 0.32 21.64 -0.27
N ASN A 395 0.55 22.02 0.99
CA ASN A 395 0.52 23.43 1.41
C ASN A 395 1.55 24.26 0.64
N LYS A 396 2.75 23.73 0.42
CA LYS A 396 3.77 24.40 -0.39
C LYS A 396 3.32 24.59 -1.84
N HIS A 397 2.76 23.55 -2.45
CA HIS A 397 2.35 23.61 -3.85
C HIS A 397 1.18 24.57 -4.08
N ILE A 398 0.17 24.53 -3.21
CA ILE A 398 -1.04 25.35 -3.35
C ILE A 398 -0.81 26.80 -2.94
N PHE A 399 -0.07 27.06 -1.85
CA PHE A 399 0.05 28.42 -1.32
C PHE A 399 1.36 29.10 -1.71
N MET A 400 2.51 28.42 -1.60
CA MET A 400 3.80 29.09 -1.80
C MET A 400 4.07 29.33 -3.29
N LEU A 401 3.90 28.31 -4.14
CA LEU A 401 4.18 28.45 -5.58
C LEU A 401 3.23 29.45 -6.26
N GLU A 402 1.96 29.48 -5.86
CA GLU A 402 0.99 30.43 -6.39
C GLU A 402 1.37 31.88 -6.00
N GLN A 403 1.88 32.08 -4.78
CA GLN A 403 2.36 33.39 -4.34
C GLN A 403 3.64 33.81 -5.07
N GLU A 404 4.56 32.87 -5.33
CA GLU A 404 5.76 33.12 -6.14
C GLU A 404 5.38 33.52 -7.58
N GLU A 405 4.36 32.90 -8.17
CA GLU A 405 3.86 33.26 -9.51
C GLU A 405 3.28 34.68 -9.53
N TYR A 406 2.42 35.04 -8.56
CA TYR A 406 1.86 36.39 -8.47
C TYR A 406 2.95 37.46 -8.32
N GLN A 407 3.98 37.19 -7.52
CA GLN A 407 5.14 38.07 -7.38
C GLN A 407 5.95 38.15 -8.68
N GLY A 408 6.14 37.03 -9.37
CA GLY A 408 6.83 36.96 -10.67
C GLY A 408 6.14 37.76 -11.76
N GLU A 409 4.81 37.74 -11.79
CA GLU A 409 3.97 38.52 -12.71
C GLU A 409 3.75 39.98 -12.27
N GLY A 410 4.31 40.38 -11.12
CA GLY A 410 4.21 41.74 -10.59
C GLY A 410 2.81 42.13 -10.13
N ILE A 411 1.99 41.14 -9.75
CA ILE A 411 0.63 41.34 -9.23
C ILE A 411 0.73 41.76 -7.76
N ASP A 412 0.09 42.88 -7.41
CA ASP A 412 0.00 43.34 -6.02
C ASP A 412 -0.85 42.36 -5.21
N TRP A 413 -0.19 41.53 -4.40
CA TRP A 413 -0.80 40.44 -3.65
C TRP A 413 -0.42 40.50 -2.18
N LYS A 414 -1.38 40.19 -1.30
CA LYS A 414 -1.15 40.06 0.13
C LYS A 414 -0.81 38.62 0.46
N GLU A 415 0.38 38.42 1.02
CA GLU A 415 0.86 37.11 1.47
C GLU A 415 -0.20 36.42 2.35
N ILE A 416 -0.67 35.24 1.93
CA ILE A 416 -1.61 34.45 2.72
C ILE A 416 -0.81 33.62 3.71
N LYS A 417 -1.04 33.88 4.99
CA LYS A 417 -0.51 33.04 6.06
C LYS A 417 -1.33 31.76 6.15
N PHE A 418 -0.67 30.63 5.93
CA PHE A 418 -1.23 29.30 6.18
C PHE A 418 -0.52 28.65 7.36
N VAL A 419 -1.11 27.58 7.91
CA VAL A 419 -0.48 26.83 8.99
C VAL A 419 0.56 25.89 8.41
N ASP A 420 1.84 26.17 8.69
CA ASP A 420 2.97 25.33 8.31
C ASP A 420 3.23 24.26 9.38
N ASN A 421 3.37 23.01 8.95
CA ASN A 421 3.70 21.87 9.81
C ASN A 421 5.20 21.52 9.79
N LYS A 422 6.05 22.37 9.21
CA LYS A 422 7.52 22.19 9.19
C LYS A 422 8.14 21.98 10.57
N SER A 423 7.66 22.66 11.62
CA SER A 423 8.18 22.48 12.98
C SER A 423 8.00 21.04 13.49
N LEU A 424 6.92 20.37 13.07
CA LEU A 424 6.65 18.98 13.39
C LEU A 424 7.54 18.05 12.55
N LEU A 425 7.73 18.35 11.26
CA LEU A 425 8.67 17.61 10.42
C LEU A 425 10.10 17.69 10.98
N ASP A 426 10.54 18.87 11.42
CA ASP A 426 11.84 19.07 12.05
C ASP A 426 11.96 18.30 13.38
N LEU A 427 10.86 18.16 14.14
CA LEU A 427 10.81 17.32 15.34
C LEU A 427 11.08 15.83 15.01
N PHE A 428 10.52 15.30 13.92
CA PHE A 428 10.74 13.91 13.52
C PHE A 428 12.09 13.67 12.83
N LEU A 429 12.39 14.50 11.82
CA LEU A 429 13.45 14.28 10.84
C LEU A 429 14.74 15.07 11.14
N GLY A 430 14.69 15.99 12.11
CA GLY A 430 15.82 16.83 12.48
C GLY A 430 17.09 16.03 12.77
N ARG A 431 18.21 16.46 12.21
CA ARG A 431 19.54 15.90 12.49
C ARG A 431 20.45 16.98 13.09
N PRO A 432 21.21 16.67 14.15
CA PRO A 432 21.38 15.36 14.79
C PRO A 432 20.30 15.02 15.84
N ILE A 433 19.38 15.94 16.15
CA ILE A 433 18.38 15.77 17.21
C ILE A 433 16.98 15.80 16.60
N GLY A 434 16.37 14.62 16.49
CA GLY A 434 15.00 14.38 16.01
C GLY A 434 14.51 13.04 16.53
N ILE A 435 13.20 12.78 16.50
CA ILE A 435 12.61 11.53 17.03
C ILE A 435 13.27 10.29 16.41
N LEU A 436 13.45 10.27 15.08
CA LEU A 436 14.07 9.14 14.38
C LEU A 436 15.58 9.07 14.61
N ALA A 437 16.27 10.21 14.68
CA ALA A 437 17.71 10.23 14.96
C ALA A 437 18.04 9.72 16.37
N LEU A 438 17.21 10.08 17.36
CA LEU A 438 17.33 9.54 18.72
C LEU A 438 16.96 8.05 18.78
N LEU A 439 16.00 7.61 17.96
CA LEU A 439 15.63 6.20 17.86
C LEU A 439 16.80 5.38 17.30
N ASP A 440 17.45 5.86 16.25
CA ASP A 440 18.65 5.24 15.67
C ASP A 440 19.76 5.15 16.72
N GLU A 441 20.05 6.23 17.43
CA GLU A 441 21.09 6.26 18.46
C GLU A 441 20.81 5.25 19.59
N GLU A 442 19.60 5.27 20.16
CA GLU A 442 19.21 4.34 21.24
C GLU A 442 19.11 2.89 20.74
N SER A 443 18.79 2.68 19.46
CA SER A 443 18.75 1.34 18.86
C SER A 443 20.12 0.67 18.90
N PHE A 444 21.22 1.41 18.83
CA PHE A 444 22.57 0.82 18.91
C PHE A 444 23.24 1.01 20.29
N PHE A 445 22.60 1.72 21.22
CA PHE A 445 23.19 2.00 22.53
C PHE A 445 23.12 0.78 23.47
N PRO A 446 24.24 0.37 24.09
CA PRO A 446 24.24 -0.79 24.99
C PRO A 446 23.29 -0.60 26.18
N LYS A 447 22.41 -1.57 26.41
CA LYS A 447 21.39 -1.58 27.49
C LYS A 447 20.30 -0.52 27.37
N ALA A 448 20.15 0.15 26.23
CA ALA A 448 18.98 1.00 25.99
C ALA A 448 17.68 0.17 26.00
N THR A 449 16.62 0.76 26.51
CA THR A 449 15.26 0.20 26.55
C THR A 449 14.27 1.22 25.99
N ASP A 450 13.08 0.79 25.60
CA ASP A 450 12.04 1.70 25.10
C ASP A 450 11.71 2.82 26.12
N GLN A 451 11.89 2.54 27.42
CA GLN A 451 11.73 3.51 28.50
C GLN A 451 12.87 4.54 28.54
N THR A 452 14.12 4.12 28.32
CA THR A 452 15.25 5.07 28.25
C THR A 452 15.12 5.97 27.03
N TYR A 453 14.64 5.43 25.91
CA TYR A 453 14.31 6.19 24.71
C TYR A 453 13.25 7.27 24.98
N VAL A 454 12.11 6.92 25.58
CA VAL A 454 11.06 7.89 25.93
C VAL A 454 11.55 8.92 26.95
N ALA A 455 12.34 8.51 27.94
CA ALA A 455 12.94 9.45 28.89
C ALA A 455 13.86 10.48 28.20
N LYS A 456 14.66 10.04 27.22
CA LYS A 456 15.52 10.90 26.40
C LYS A 456 14.70 11.87 25.55
N MET A 457 13.62 11.41 24.92
CA MET A 457 12.69 12.29 24.20
C MET A 457 12.04 13.33 25.11
N ASN A 458 11.55 12.92 26.28
CA ASN A 458 10.96 13.82 27.28
C ASN A 458 11.94 14.92 27.74
N GLN A 459 13.22 14.59 27.86
CA GLN A 459 14.29 15.54 28.20
C GLN A 459 14.54 16.53 27.06
N LYS A 460 14.63 16.05 25.81
CA LYS A 460 14.98 16.86 24.63
C LYS A 460 13.82 17.71 24.11
N PHE A 461 12.62 17.13 24.03
CA PHE A 461 11.46 17.73 23.36
C PHE A 461 10.37 18.21 24.31
N GLY A 462 10.52 18.06 25.62
CA GLY A 462 9.47 18.43 26.59
C GLY A 462 9.06 19.91 26.65
N LYS A 463 9.71 20.79 25.88
CA LYS A 463 9.32 22.21 25.70
C LYS A 463 8.84 22.52 24.27
N ASN A 464 8.85 21.54 23.37
CA ASN A 464 8.41 21.69 21.99
C ASN A 464 6.87 21.72 21.95
N SER A 465 6.29 22.64 21.19
CA SER A 465 4.84 22.83 21.08
C SER A 465 4.08 21.62 20.50
N ASN A 466 4.75 20.82 19.67
CA ASN A 466 4.18 19.63 19.04
C ASN A 466 4.43 18.34 19.83
N TYR A 467 5.19 18.38 20.93
CA TYR A 467 5.51 17.22 21.76
C TYR A 467 4.90 17.34 23.16
N ILE A 468 4.08 16.37 23.53
CA ILE A 468 3.41 16.30 24.83
C ILE A 468 3.99 15.11 25.60
N ARG A 469 4.52 15.38 26.80
CA ARG A 469 5.03 14.36 27.72
C ARG A 469 3.87 13.48 28.20
N SER A 470 4.12 12.18 28.31
CA SER A 470 3.15 11.29 28.94
C SER A 470 2.87 11.68 30.39
N THR A 471 1.62 11.51 30.81
CA THR A 471 1.16 11.74 32.18
C THR A 471 1.89 10.82 33.15
N GLN A 472 2.14 11.30 34.38
CA GLN A 472 2.93 10.58 35.39
C GLN A 472 2.33 9.18 35.66
N GLY A 473 2.97 8.14 35.13
CA GLY A 473 2.56 6.74 35.29
C GLY A 473 2.92 5.84 34.12
N ASP A 474 2.90 6.35 32.89
CA ASP A 474 3.18 5.56 31.69
C ASP A 474 4.56 5.89 31.09
N ALA A 475 5.57 5.13 31.54
CA ALA A 475 6.97 5.37 31.20
C ALA A 475 7.34 5.02 29.74
N LYS A 476 6.38 4.53 28.94
CA LYS A 476 6.61 4.08 27.56
C LYS A 476 5.79 4.81 26.51
N SER A 477 4.96 5.78 26.89
CA SER A 477 4.20 6.55 25.91
C SER A 477 4.70 7.98 25.74
N PHE A 478 4.37 8.57 24.60
CA PHE A 478 4.52 9.99 24.34
C PHE A 478 3.44 10.43 23.34
N THR A 479 3.11 11.72 23.33
CA THR A 479 2.03 12.24 22.48
C THR A 479 2.57 13.31 21.54
N ILE A 480 2.14 13.27 20.28
CA ILE A 480 2.48 14.26 19.26
C ILE A 480 1.21 14.94 18.77
N ALA A 481 1.26 16.27 18.63
CA ALA A 481 0.17 17.07 18.09
C ALA A 481 0.35 17.25 16.58
N HIS A 482 -0.40 16.47 15.80
CA HIS A 482 -0.40 16.36 14.33
C HIS A 482 -1.39 17.32 13.65
N TYR A 483 -1.23 17.52 12.32
CA TYR A 483 -2.09 18.43 11.54
C TYR A 483 -3.56 17.99 11.45
N ALA A 484 -3.83 16.69 11.55
CA ALA A 484 -5.12 16.07 11.22
C ALA A 484 -6.24 16.31 12.26
N GLY A 485 -6.19 17.40 13.02
CA GLY A 485 -7.22 17.71 14.01
C GLY A 485 -8.35 18.57 13.44
N HIS A 486 -9.34 18.86 14.28
CA HIS A 486 -10.54 19.58 13.84
C HIS A 486 -10.25 21.07 13.61
N VAL A 487 -10.66 21.56 12.44
CA VAL A 487 -10.71 23.00 12.15
C VAL A 487 -12.06 23.52 12.65
N THR A 488 -12.03 24.43 13.62
CA THR A 488 -13.21 25.22 14.01
C THR A 488 -13.10 26.61 13.39
N CYS A 489 -14.22 27.33 13.30
CA CYS A 489 -14.28 28.70 12.76
C CYS A 489 -13.29 29.68 13.43
N ASP A 490 -12.86 29.40 14.67
CA ASP A 490 -12.00 30.28 15.47
C ASP A 490 -10.59 29.71 15.74
N SER A 491 -10.34 28.41 15.51
CA SER A 491 -9.03 27.79 15.73
C SER A 491 -8.88 26.40 15.09
N MET A 492 -7.65 26.05 14.71
CA MET A 492 -7.31 24.67 14.32
C MET A 492 -6.85 23.91 15.57
N GLU A 493 -7.66 22.98 16.05
CA GLU A 493 -7.23 22.03 17.07
C GLU A 493 -6.32 20.99 16.42
N LEU A 494 -5.13 20.78 16.97
CA LEU A 494 -4.22 19.74 16.48
C LEU A 494 -4.69 18.37 16.98
N CYS A 495 -4.57 17.33 16.15
CA CYS A 495 -4.88 15.97 16.56
C CYS A 495 -3.75 15.44 17.44
N GLN A 496 -4.04 15.21 18.72
CA GLN A 496 -3.08 14.63 19.64
C GLN A 496 -3.11 13.10 19.54
N VAL A 497 -2.02 12.51 19.04
CA VAL A 497 -1.88 11.06 18.92
C VAL A 497 -0.88 10.57 19.94
N THR A 498 -1.31 9.66 20.80
CA THR A 498 -0.44 8.97 21.77
C THR A 498 0.14 7.72 21.15
N TYR A 499 1.46 7.60 21.20
CA TYR A 499 2.22 6.45 20.72
C TYR A 499 2.78 5.65 21.89
N ASP A 500 2.62 4.32 21.85
CA ASP A 500 3.29 3.37 22.73
C ASP A 500 4.63 2.96 22.12
N SER A 501 5.73 3.28 22.82
CA SER A 501 7.11 2.99 22.39
C SER A 501 7.52 1.53 22.55
N THR A 502 6.65 0.67 23.11
CA THR A 502 6.97 -0.74 23.34
C THR A 502 7.40 -1.44 22.05
N GLY A 503 8.63 -1.97 22.05
CA GLY A 503 9.23 -2.66 20.91
C GLY A 503 9.79 -1.75 19.81
N TRP A 504 9.83 -0.43 19.98
CA TRP A 504 10.33 0.49 18.94
C TRP A 504 11.81 0.28 18.64
N LEU A 505 12.64 0.09 19.66
CA LEU A 505 14.07 -0.17 19.43
C LEU A 505 14.30 -1.47 18.65
N GLU A 506 13.48 -2.49 18.89
CA GLU A 506 13.54 -3.76 18.16
C GLU A 506 13.04 -3.60 16.73
N LYS A 507 11.88 -2.97 16.54
CA LYS A 507 11.30 -2.67 15.22
C LYS A 507 12.26 -1.88 14.34
N ASN A 508 12.97 -0.90 14.91
CA ASN A 508 13.96 -0.10 14.18
C ASN A 508 15.24 -0.87 13.85
N ARG A 509 15.65 -1.84 14.69
CA ARG A 509 16.79 -2.70 14.41
C ARG A 509 16.53 -3.64 13.22
N ASP A 510 15.30 -4.14 13.08
CA ASP A 510 14.87 -5.14 12.06
C ASP A 510 15.92 -6.26 11.86
N THR A 511 16.56 -6.70 12.95
CA THR A 511 17.70 -7.62 12.88
C THR A 511 17.22 -9.05 12.72
N LEU A 512 17.68 -9.70 11.66
CA LEU A 512 17.59 -11.15 11.54
C LEU A 512 18.54 -11.85 12.54
N PRO A 513 18.21 -13.07 13.00
CA PRO A 513 19.10 -13.85 13.83
C PRO A 513 20.47 -14.04 13.13
N PRO A 514 21.60 -13.77 13.81
CA PRO A 514 22.92 -13.98 13.25
C PRO A 514 23.15 -15.47 13.00
N GLY A 515 23.46 -15.84 11.76
CA GLY A 515 23.83 -17.19 11.38
C GLY A 515 23.94 -17.33 9.87
N LYS A 516 24.66 -18.36 9.41
CA LYS A 516 24.68 -18.74 8.00
C LYS A 516 23.73 -19.92 7.85
N ILE A 517 22.71 -19.77 7.01
CA ILE A 517 21.88 -20.88 6.56
C ILE A 517 22.23 -21.13 5.10
N SER A 518 22.77 -22.30 4.84
CA SER A 518 23.14 -22.83 3.56
C SER A 518 21.93 -23.49 2.93
N ARG A 519 21.73 -23.25 1.62
CA ARG A 519 20.76 -24.03 0.85
C ARG A 519 21.32 -25.42 0.59
N THR A 520 20.58 -26.43 1.01
CA THR A 520 20.88 -27.85 0.73
C THR A 520 20.25 -28.28 -0.60
N GLY A 521 19.30 -27.51 -1.14
CA GLY A 521 18.66 -27.78 -2.43
C GLY A 521 17.78 -26.64 -2.95
N THR A 522 16.97 -26.95 -3.96
CA THR A 522 15.81 -26.12 -4.37
C THR A 522 14.64 -26.39 -3.41
N LEU A 523 13.58 -25.56 -3.43
CA LEU A 523 12.37 -25.82 -2.62
C LEU A 523 11.94 -27.29 -2.82
N ALA A 524 11.71 -28.03 -1.72
CA ALA A 524 11.48 -29.48 -1.79
C ALA A 524 10.03 -29.82 -2.20
N LEU A 525 9.54 -29.17 -3.25
CA LEU A 525 8.35 -29.58 -3.95
C LEU A 525 8.74 -30.80 -4.80
N ASN A 526 8.29 -31.98 -4.40
CA ASN A 526 8.52 -33.21 -5.17
C ASN A 526 7.99 -33.03 -6.60
N HIS A 527 8.88 -32.86 -7.59
CA HIS A 527 8.54 -32.93 -9.01
C HIS A 527 8.21 -34.39 -9.37
N LYS A 528 7.01 -34.84 -9.00
CA LYS A 528 6.34 -35.91 -9.75
C LYS A 528 5.58 -35.24 -10.88
N THR A 529 6.26 -35.05 -12.00
CA THR A 529 5.65 -34.67 -13.28
C THR A 529 4.59 -35.71 -13.66
N THR A 530 3.36 -35.51 -13.21
CA THR A 530 2.21 -36.13 -13.84
C THR A 530 1.84 -35.26 -15.04
N LYS A 531 2.45 -35.56 -16.18
CA LYS A 531 1.91 -35.15 -17.49
C LYS A 531 0.49 -35.70 -17.60
N LYS A 532 -0.52 -34.94 -17.18
CA LYS A 532 -1.87 -35.10 -17.73
C LYS A 532 -1.84 -34.48 -19.12
N SER A 533 -1.55 -35.33 -20.10
CA SER A 533 -1.82 -35.02 -21.50
C SER A 533 -3.30 -34.63 -21.63
N ARG A 534 -3.58 -33.35 -21.88
CA ARG A 534 -4.88 -32.92 -22.40
C ARG A 534 -5.04 -33.53 -23.80
N LEU A 535 -5.57 -34.74 -23.89
CA LEU A 535 -6.03 -35.32 -25.14
C LEU A 535 -7.43 -34.79 -25.47
N ASN A 536 -7.55 -34.39 -26.75
CA ASN A 536 -8.73 -34.48 -27.62
C ASN A 536 -9.90 -33.52 -27.38
N GLN A 537 -9.86 -32.40 -28.11
CA GLN A 537 -11.07 -31.85 -28.71
C GLN A 537 -11.49 -32.73 -29.91
N PRO A 538 -12.78 -33.09 -30.06
CA PRO A 538 -13.25 -33.82 -31.23
C PRO A 538 -13.31 -32.90 -32.46
N ARG A 539 -12.68 -33.33 -33.56
CA ARG A 539 -12.85 -32.73 -34.88
C ARG A 539 -14.33 -32.81 -35.27
N LYS A 540 -14.95 -31.65 -35.53
CA LYS A 540 -16.27 -31.56 -36.18
C LYS A 540 -16.23 -32.27 -37.53
N ALA A 541 -17.18 -33.19 -37.72
CA ALA A 541 -17.52 -33.76 -39.00
C ALA A 541 -18.08 -32.64 -39.90
N ALA A 542 -17.51 -32.50 -41.10
CA ALA A 542 -18.13 -31.81 -42.22
C ALA A 542 -18.60 -32.88 -43.19
N GLU A 543 -19.91 -33.11 -43.21
CA GLU A 543 -20.59 -33.91 -44.21
C GLU A 543 -20.69 -33.13 -45.54
N GLU A 544 -20.34 -33.86 -46.60
CA GLU A 544 -21.02 -33.91 -47.90
C GLU A 544 -21.14 -32.64 -48.76
N THR A 545 -20.41 -32.65 -49.88
CA THR A 545 -21.06 -32.43 -51.19
C THR A 545 -20.39 -33.31 -52.25
N LYS A 546 -21.13 -34.32 -52.72
CA LYS A 546 -20.88 -35.11 -53.93
C LYS A 546 -21.30 -34.31 -55.18
N GLN A 547 -20.44 -34.22 -56.19
CA GLN A 547 -20.78 -34.15 -57.63
C GLN A 547 -19.51 -34.56 -58.39
N ARG A 548 -19.31 -35.82 -58.81
CA ARG A 548 -19.80 -36.50 -60.03
C ARG A 548 -19.65 -35.70 -61.35
N LYS A 549 -18.69 -36.21 -62.15
CA LYS A 549 -18.67 -36.39 -63.62
C LYS A 549 -17.77 -35.44 -64.43
N LEU A 550 -16.87 -36.13 -65.17
CA LEU A 550 -16.04 -35.78 -66.33
C LEU A 550 -14.76 -35.00 -66.03
#